data_AF-A0A1D8X9B4-F1
#
_entry.id   AF-A0A1D8X9B4-F1
#
_cell.length_a   1.000
_cell.length_b   1.000
_cell.length_c   1.000
_cell.angle_alpha   90.00
_cell.angle_beta   90.00
_cell.angle_gamma   90.00
#
_symmetry.space_group_name_H-M   'P 1'
#
loop_
_entity.id
_entity.type
_entity.pdbx_description
1 polymer ?
#
loop_
_entity_poly.entity_id
_entity_poly.type
_entity_poly.pdbx_seq_one_letter_code
_entity_poly.pdbx_strand_id
1 'polypeptide(L)'
;VVFEEFNGFPGKSDFVAANQVAEKIAAQLAKPIGFTYSAGNVGEIRASPEVTDTVVNIVRGILGFFQVTVKTNQDIYELEEIGIHGKCLSNYATKINTQEKVMDLTQVVDVTNCREKAAFYFGMATAVEDKVSKQMQRGESVFSTVKYTYNIKATEEAGLITKAQALELQYFTPFNVKGGSFKMEAMKELVLTTVKDKTQDVHNDRQMESRGNIIFKVVKNWANLPVMMQRMDDPVTKATELIKRLAQANTHQIDSATNEDAIKLYQLLRVIPLEKLEKMWRDMEGNLNERNWFLHTVVEVNDARILNFLERLLRERKLQ
;
A
#
# COMPACT_ATOMS: atom_id res chain seq x y z
N VAL A 1 19.94 0.94 -4.57
CA VAL A 1 18.59 0.63 -5.09
C VAL A 1 18.25 1.67 -6.13
N VAL A 2 17.79 1.26 -7.31
CA VAL A 2 17.36 2.18 -8.37
C VAL A 2 15.83 2.19 -8.37
N PHE A 3 15.23 3.37 -8.50
CA PHE A 3 13.79 3.52 -8.67
C PHE A 3 13.54 4.25 -9.98
N GLU A 4 12.62 3.73 -10.77
CA GLU A 4 12.23 4.29 -12.05
C GLU A 4 10.71 4.24 -12.17
N GLU A 5 10.16 5.24 -12.84
CA GLU A 5 8.74 5.35 -13.14
C GLU A 5 8.49 4.91 -14.58
N PHE A 6 7.39 4.18 -14.78
CA PHE A 6 6.91 3.81 -16.09
C PHE A 6 5.60 4.52 -16.39
N ASN A 7 5.60 5.37 -17.41
CA ASN A 7 4.40 6.02 -17.92
C ASN A 7 4.37 5.92 -19.45
N GLY A 8 3.57 5.00 -19.97
CA GLY A 8 3.39 4.83 -21.41
C GLY A 8 3.01 3.41 -21.81
N PHE A 9 3.40 3.01 -23.02
CA PHE A 9 3.01 1.73 -23.58
C PHE A 9 4.15 0.71 -23.43
N PRO A 10 3.90 -0.47 -22.85
CA PRO A 10 4.91 -1.52 -22.71
C PRO A 10 5.57 -1.85 -24.06
N GLY A 11 6.90 -1.91 -24.08
CA GLY A 11 7.69 -2.14 -25.29
C GLY A 11 7.86 -0.93 -26.23
N LYS A 12 7.30 0.24 -25.87
CA LYS A 12 7.48 1.49 -26.63
C LYS A 12 8.02 2.64 -25.79
N SER A 13 7.68 2.66 -24.50
CA SER A 13 8.09 3.69 -23.57
C SER A 13 9.20 3.16 -22.68
N ASP A 14 10.14 4.05 -22.33
CA ASP A 14 11.23 3.74 -21.42
C ASP A 14 10.89 4.12 -19.99
N PHE A 15 11.65 3.55 -19.07
CA PHE A 15 11.61 3.90 -17.66
C PHE A 15 12.35 5.22 -17.42
N VAL A 16 11.81 6.06 -16.52
CA VAL A 16 12.39 7.35 -16.15
C VAL A 16 12.86 7.32 -14.70
N ALA A 17 14.11 7.69 -14.45
CA ALA A 17 14.70 7.63 -13.11
C ALA A 17 14.00 8.57 -12.10
N ALA A 18 13.67 8.04 -10.92
CA ALA A 18 13.02 8.75 -9.82
C ALA A 18 14.00 9.02 -8.66
N ASN A 19 15.05 9.80 -8.94
CA ASN A 19 16.21 9.97 -8.05
C ASN A 19 15.86 10.40 -6.61
N GLN A 20 14.98 11.38 -6.44
CA GLN A 20 14.61 11.87 -5.10
C GLN A 20 13.92 10.79 -4.24
N VAL A 21 13.10 9.95 -4.87
CA VAL A 21 12.44 8.82 -4.20
C VAL A 21 13.47 7.73 -3.90
N ALA A 22 14.34 7.44 -4.87
CA ALA A 22 15.41 6.47 -4.74
C ALA A 22 16.32 6.80 -3.55
N GLU A 23 16.79 8.04 -3.42
CA GLU A 23 17.65 8.49 -2.32
C GLU A 23 16.97 8.30 -0.96
N LYS A 24 15.72 8.75 -0.81
CA LYS A 24 14.96 8.64 0.45
C LYS A 24 14.70 7.20 0.88
N ILE A 25 14.39 6.32 -0.08
CA ILE A 25 14.14 4.91 0.21
C ILE A 25 15.45 4.16 0.44
N ALA A 26 16.49 4.42 -0.35
CA ALA A 26 17.80 3.80 -0.23
C ALA A 26 18.44 4.06 1.14
N ALA A 27 18.34 5.30 1.65
CA ALA A 27 18.84 5.65 2.98
C ALA A 27 18.18 4.84 4.11
N GLN A 28 16.90 4.47 3.94
CA GLN A 28 16.18 3.63 4.91
C GLN A 28 16.48 2.14 4.71
N LEU A 29 16.54 1.65 3.46
CA LEU A 29 16.87 0.25 3.15
C LEU A 29 18.33 -0.12 3.48
N ALA A 30 19.22 0.87 3.58
CA ALA A 30 20.60 0.66 4.05
C ALA A 30 20.67 0.33 5.54
N LYS A 31 19.60 0.59 6.31
CA LYS A 31 19.55 0.25 7.74
C LYS A 31 19.22 -1.24 7.91
N PRO A 32 19.86 -1.93 8.88
CA PRO A 32 19.57 -3.34 9.12
C PRO A 32 18.09 -3.60 9.45
N ILE A 33 17.56 -4.70 8.91
CA ILE A 33 16.23 -5.23 9.23
C ILE A 33 16.41 -6.66 9.69
N GLY A 34 15.97 -6.93 10.91
CA GLY A 34 16.03 -8.25 11.53
C GLY A 34 14.71 -8.96 11.30
N PHE A 35 14.75 -10.26 11.10
CA PHE A 35 13.54 -11.07 11.06
C PHE A 35 13.82 -12.48 11.58
N THR A 36 12.80 -13.10 12.18
CA THR A 36 12.87 -14.52 12.52
C THR A 36 12.50 -15.35 11.30
N TYR A 37 13.26 -16.42 11.08
CA TYR A 37 13.04 -17.35 9.96
C TYR A 37 13.22 -18.78 10.43
N SER A 38 12.21 -19.61 10.18
CA SER A 38 12.24 -21.03 10.56
C SER A 38 11.39 -21.85 9.59
N ALA A 39 11.97 -22.91 9.03
CA ALA A 39 11.27 -23.88 8.18
C ALA A 39 10.36 -23.24 7.12
N GLY A 40 10.88 -22.29 6.34
CA GLY A 40 10.10 -21.64 5.28
C GLY A 40 9.13 -20.56 5.74
N ASN A 41 9.14 -20.18 7.02
CA ASN A 41 8.24 -19.19 7.59
C ASN A 41 8.99 -17.96 8.11
N VAL A 42 8.55 -16.79 7.66
CA VAL A 42 9.00 -15.48 8.14
C VAL A 42 8.10 -15.06 9.30
N GLY A 43 8.71 -14.87 10.47
CA GLY A 43 8.01 -14.50 11.69
C GLY A 43 8.02 -12.99 11.94
N GLU A 44 8.54 -12.61 13.11
CA GLU A 44 8.62 -11.23 13.56
C GLU A 44 9.65 -10.48 12.72
N ILE A 45 9.29 -9.28 12.26
CA ILE A 45 10.16 -8.33 11.57
C ILE A 45 10.47 -7.19 12.53
N ARG A 46 11.75 -6.81 12.61
CA ARG A 46 12.24 -5.73 13.48
C ARG A 46 13.03 -4.71 12.66
N ALA A 47 12.85 -3.44 12.95
CA ALA A 47 13.54 -2.35 12.27
C ALA A 47 13.80 -1.19 13.24
N SER A 48 14.70 -0.27 12.87
CA SER A 48 14.86 1.00 13.60
C SER A 48 13.58 1.86 13.50
N PRO A 49 13.23 2.66 14.53
CA PRO A 49 12.09 3.58 14.49
C PRO A 49 12.16 4.60 13.34
N GLU A 50 13.35 4.88 12.84
CA GLU A 50 13.57 5.80 11.72
C GLU A 50 13.18 5.20 10.35
N VAL A 51 12.94 3.88 10.28
CA VAL A 51 12.48 3.20 9.06
C VAL A 51 10.97 3.28 8.99
N THR A 52 10.44 3.94 7.97
CA THR A 52 8.98 4.11 7.80
C THR A 52 8.28 2.78 7.48
N ASP A 53 7.00 2.67 7.83
CA ASP A 53 6.19 1.48 7.52
C ASP A 53 6.13 1.18 6.01
N THR A 54 6.19 2.21 5.16
CA THR A 54 6.29 2.06 3.71
C THR A 54 7.51 1.24 3.32
N VAL A 55 8.69 1.55 3.88
CA VAL A 55 9.92 0.81 3.59
C VAL A 55 9.88 -0.59 4.19
N VAL A 56 9.33 -0.76 5.39
CA VAL A 56 9.13 -2.11 5.96
C VAL A 56 8.17 -2.93 5.10
N ASN A 57 7.13 -2.35 4.50
CA ASN A 57 6.24 -3.05 3.57
C ASN A 57 6.94 -3.48 2.27
N ILE A 58 7.86 -2.67 1.73
CA ILE A 58 8.71 -3.09 0.60
C ILE A 58 9.53 -4.32 1.00
N VAL A 59 10.08 -4.31 2.22
CA VAL A 59 10.87 -5.43 2.74
C VAL A 59 10.01 -6.67 2.99
N ARG A 60 8.77 -6.53 3.47
CA ARG A 60 7.78 -7.63 3.49
C ARG A 60 7.59 -8.23 2.09
N GLY A 61 7.55 -7.38 1.06
CA GLY A 61 7.44 -7.82 -0.33
C GLY A 61 8.62 -8.68 -0.81
N ILE A 62 9.83 -8.35 -0.35
CA ILE A 62 11.05 -9.13 -0.58
C ILE A 62 11.02 -10.42 0.24
N LEU A 63 10.72 -10.31 1.54
CA LEU A 63 10.66 -11.44 2.47
C LEU A 63 9.58 -12.46 2.09
N GLY A 64 8.57 -12.04 1.33
CA GLY A 64 7.54 -12.92 0.78
C GLY A 64 8.09 -14.09 -0.06
N PHE A 65 9.27 -13.96 -0.68
CA PHE A 65 9.91 -15.09 -1.37
C PHE A 65 10.42 -16.19 -0.43
N PHE A 66 10.66 -15.86 0.84
CA PHE A 66 11.10 -16.83 1.84
C PHE A 66 9.92 -17.45 2.58
N GLN A 67 8.70 -16.92 2.41
CA GLN A 67 7.46 -17.48 2.96
C GLN A 67 6.95 -18.60 2.05
N VAL A 68 7.57 -19.77 2.15
CA VAL A 68 7.33 -20.91 1.26
C VAL A 68 7.43 -22.22 2.04
N THR A 69 6.37 -23.02 2.03
CA THR A 69 6.34 -24.32 2.71
C THR A 69 6.63 -25.44 1.72
N VAL A 70 7.85 -25.96 1.73
CA VAL A 70 8.28 -27.05 0.83
C VAL A 70 7.97 -28.41 1.43
N LYS A 71 7.26 -29.27 0.69
CA LYS A 71 7.08 -30.69 1.01
C LYS A 71 7.77 -31.56 -0.04
N THR A 72 8.53 -32.56 0.41
CA THR A 72 9.24 -33.51 -0.48
C THR A 72 8.46 -34.80 -0.72
N ASN A 73 7.38 -35.03 0.03
CA ASN A 73 6.57 -36.24 -0.02
C ASN A 73 5.27 -36.07 -0.82
N GLN A 74 4.98 -34.87 -1.33
CA GLN A 74 3.76 -34.54 -2.06
C GLN A 74 4.12 -33.66 -3.26
N ASP A 75 3.73 -34.09 -4.45
CA ASP A 75 3.98 -33.32 -5.67
C ASP A 75 2.99 -32.17 -5.83
N ILE A 76 1.76 -32.34 -5.36
CA ILE A 76 0.71 -31.33 -5.38
C ILE A 76 0.07 -31.29 -3.99
N TYR A 77 -0.05 -30.09 -3.43
CA TYR A 77 -0.67 -29.90 -2.12
C TYR A 77 -1.23 -28.49 -1.97
N GLU A 78 -2.17 -28.36 -1.04
CA GLU A 78 -2.82 -27.10 -0.71
C GLU A 78 -2.59 -26.77 0.76
N LEU A 79 -2.36 -25.49 1.05
CA LEU A 79 -2.12 -25.00 2.41
C LEU A 79 -2.76 -23.63 2.57
N GLU A 80 -3.37 -23.38 3.71
CA GLU A 80 -3.72 -22.02 4.13
C GLU A 80 -2.55 -21.43 4.91
N GLU A 81 -1.95 -20.36 4.40
CA GLU A 81 -0.74 -19.77 4.96
C GLU A 81 -0.78 -18.25 5.01
N ILE A 82 0.05 -17.68 5.89
CA ILE A 82 0.19 -16.23 6.01
C ILE A 82 1.21 -15.76 4.98
N GLY A 83 0.85 -14.72 4.23
CA GLY A 83 1.74 -13.99 3.34
C GLY A 83 1.49 -12.48 3.43
N ILE A 84 2.07 -11.72 2.50
CA ILE A 84 1.92 -10.26 2.49
C ILE A 84 0.47 -9.80 2.32
N HIS A 85 -0.34 -10.57 1.58
CA HIS A 85 -1.77 -10.29 1.36
C HIS A 85 -2.67 -10.74 2.51
N GLY A 86 -2.10 -11.31 3.58
CA GLY A 86 -2.84 -11.87 4.72
C GLY A 86 -2.82 -13.40 4.71
N LYS A 87 -3.88 -14.03 5.24
CA LYS A 87 -3.99 -15.49 5.34
C LYS A 87 -4.84 -16.04 4.19
N CYS A 88 -4.20 -16.71 3.25
CA CYS A 88 -4.79 -17.09 1.96
C CYS A 88 -4.53 -18.57 1.64
N LEU A 89 -5.32 -19.13 0.73
CA LEU A 89 -5.11 -20.48 0.21
C LEU A 89 -4.02 -20.47 -0.87
N SER A 90 -3.04 -21.34 -0.71
CA SER A 90 -1.93 -21.55 -1.64
C SER A 90 -1.96 -22.97 -2.18
N ASN A 91 -1.82 -23.08 -3.50
CA ASN A 91 -1.70 -24.32 -4.23
C ASN A 91 -0.26 -24.50 -4.67
N TYR A 92 0.33 -25.65 -4.36
CA TYR A 92 1.71 -25.96 -4.67
C TYR A 92 1.79 -27.09 -5.68
N ALA A 93 2.76 -26.97 -6.59
CA ALA A 93 3.17 -28.03 -7.50
C ALA A 93 4.69 -28.11 -7.51
N THR A 94 5.23 -29.29 -7.24
CA THR A 94 6.67 -29.55 -7.14
C THR A 94 7.10 -30.50 -8.25
N LYS A 95 8.30 -30.25 -8.79
CA LYS A 95 8.98 -31.15 -9.72
C LYS A 95 10.42 -31.30 -9.27
N ILE A 96 10.79 -32.50 -8.86
CA ILE A 96 12.11 -32.79 -8.30
C ILE A 96 12.99 -33.46 -9.35
N ASN A 97 14.13 -32.86 -9.67
CA ASN A 97 15.22 -33.50 -10.38
C ASN A 97 16.20 -34.11 -9.36
N THR A 98 16.07 -35.41 -9.12
CA THR A 98 16.90 -36.14 -8.16
C THR A 98 18.36 -36.24 -8.58
N GLN A 99 18.66 -36.21 -9.88
CA GLN A 99 20.03 -36.31 -10.39
C GLN A 99 20.81 -35.01 -10.12
N GLU A 100 20.19 -33.86 -10.38
CA GLU A 100 20.81 -32.55 -10.19
C GLU A 100 20.64 -32.00 -8.77
N LYS A 101 19.84 -32.69 -7.94
CA LYS A 101 19.42 -32.25 -6.60
C LYS A 101 18.76 -30.86 -6.63
N VAL A 102 17.97 -30.61 -7.69
CA VAL A 102 17.23 -29.38 -7.91
C VAL A 102 15.73 -29.66 -7.86
N MET A 103 14.98 -28.74 -7.30
CA MET A 103 13.53 -28.75 -7.26
C MET A 103 12.99 -27.48 -7.90
N ASP A 104 12.07 -27.65 -8.84
CA ASP A 104 11.21 -26.59 -9.34
C ASP A 104 9.92 -26.60 -8.52
N LEU A 105 9.61 -25.48 -7.89
CA LEU A 105 8.41 -25.31 -7.09
C LEU A 105 7.57 -24.19 -7.67
N THR A 106 6.29 -24.45 -7.92
CA THR A 106 5.31 -23.43 -8.27
C THR A 106 4.30 -23.30 -7.14
N GLN A 107 4.02 -22.07 -6.73
CA GLN A 107 3.03 -21.73 -5.73
C GLN A 107 2.05 -20.74 -6.36
N VAL A 108 0.75 -21.03 -6.29
CA VAL A 108 -0.31 -20.14 -6.75
C VAL A 108 -1.18 -19.78 -5.56
N VAL A 109 -1.22 -18.50 -5.22
CA VAL A 109 -2.00 -17.95 -4.12
C VAL A 109 -3.30 -17.37 -4.67
N ASP A 110 -4.43 -17.80 -4.11
CA ASP A 110 -5.71 -17.13 -4.33
C ASP A 110 -5.83 -15.95 -3.35
N VAL A 111 -5.52 -14.75 -3.85
CA VAL A 111 -5.61 -13.50 -3.08
C VAL A 111 -7.05 -12.96 -3.04
N THR A 112 -7.92 -13.48 -3.90
CA THR A 112 -9.33 -13.10 -3.95
C THR A 112 -10.01 -13.53 -2.64
N ASN A 113 -9.85 -14.81 -2.30
CA ASN A 113 -10.57 -15.49 -1.22
C ASN A 113 -9.72 -15.74 0.05
N CYS A 114 -8.94 -14.76 0.48
CA CYS A 114 -8.21 -14.86 1.74
C CYS A 114 -9.15 -14.85 2.95
N ARG A 115 -8.93 -15.75 3.90
CA ARG A 115 -9.65 -15.78 5.19
C ARG A 115 -9.42 -14.50 6.00
N GLU A 116 -8.18 -14.03 6.01
CA GLU A 116 -7.80 -12.75 6.59
C GLU A 116 -7.12 -11.92 5.49
N LYS A 117 -7.84 -10.98 4.88
CA LYS A 117 -7.33 -10.19 3.78
C LYS A 117 -6.67 -8.91 4.28
N ALA A 118 -5.44 -8.65 3.84
CA ALA A 118 -4.75 -7.38 4.06
C ALA A 118 -5.29 -6.32 3.11
N ALA A 119 -6.51 -5.85 3.40
CA ALA A 119 -7.19 -4.82 2.63
C ALA A 119 -7.72 -3.71 3.54
N PHE A 120 -7.83 -2.51 2.98
CA PHE A 120 -8.42 -1.36 3.65
C PHE A 120 -9.47 -0.74 2.73
N TYR A 121 -10.67 -0.58 3.25
CA TYR A 121 -11.81 0.00 2.53
C TYR A 121 -12.24 1.28 3.25
N PHE A 122 -12.48 2.34 2.48
CA PHE A 122 -13.00 3.61 2.98
C PHE A 122 -14.21 4.03 2.15
N GLY A 123 -15.18 4.72 2.78
CA GLY A 123 -16.39 5.19 2.09
C GLY A 123 -17.45 4.11 1.81
N MET A 124 -17.26 2.88 2.30
CA MET A 124 -18.15 1.74 2.03
C MET A 124 -19.18 1.44 3.13
N ALA A 125 -19.26 2.27 4.18
CA ALA A 125 -20.08 1.98 5.36
C ALA A 125 -21.59 1.87 5.06
N THR A 126 -22.06 2.58 4.04
CA THR A 126 -23.47 2.55 3.58
C THR A 126 -23.67 1.69 2.33
N ALA A 127 -22.60 1.05 1.82
CA ALA A 127 -22.70 0.19 0.66
C ALA A 127 -23.49 -1.07 1.02
N VAL A 128 -24.65 -1.23 0.39
CA VAL A 128 -25.45 -2.45 0.50
C VAL A 128 -25.01 -3.41 -0.57
N GLU A 129 -24.74 -4.63 -0.16
CA GLU A 129 -24.34 -5.69 -1.06
C GLU A 129 -25.50 -6.13 -1.97
N ASP A 130 -25.22 -6.20 -3.28
CA ASP A 130 -26.21 -6.68 -4.24
C ASP A 130 -26.36 -8.22 -4.15
N LYS A 131 -27.41 -8.63 -3.45
CA LYS A 131 -27.78 -10.04 -3.28
C LYS A 131 -28.10 -10.72 -4.60
N VAL A 132 -28.64 -10.00 -5.58
CA VAL A 132 -29.00 -10.57 -6.89
C VAL A 132 -27.73 -10.91 -7.66
N SER A 133 -26.75 -10.01 -7.70
CA SER A 133 -25.49 -10.29 -8.39
C SER A 133 -24.70 -11.42 -7.73
N LYS A 134 -24.74 -11.51 -6.39
CA LYS A 134 -24.19 -12.65 -5.63
C LYS A 134 -24.88 -13.97 -5.94
N GLN A 135 -26.22 -13.99 -5.90
CA GLN A 135 -27.00 -15.21 -6.14
C GLN A 135 -26.90 -15.69 -7.60
N MET A 136 -26.82 -14.76 -8.55
CA MET A 136 -26.66 -15.05 -9.97
C MET A 136 -25.21 -15.42 -10.36
N GLN A 137 -24.29 -15.53 -9.39
CA GLN A 137 -22.87 -15.85 -9.61
C GLN A 137 -22.26 -15.04 -10.77
N ARG A 138 -22.59 -13.76 -10.86
CA ARG A 138 -22.18 -12.89 -12.00
C ARG A 138 -20.68 -12.56 -12.02
N GLY A 139 -19.88 -13.25 -11.21
CA GLY A 139 -18.45 -13.01 -10.98
C GLY A 139 -18.21 -11.95 -9.92
N GLU A 140 -17.02 -11.97 -9.34
CA GLU A 140 -16.56 -10.91 -8.46
C GLU A 140 -15.99 -9.76 -9.29
N SER A 141 -16.20 -8.52 -8.83
CA SER A 141 -15.65 -7.32 -9.50
C SER A 141 -14.14 -7.22 -9.37
N VAL A 142 -13.54 -7.87 -8.36
CA VAL A 142 -12.10 -7.90 -8.15
C VAL A 142 -11.65 -9.34 -8.15
N PHE A 143 -10.68 -9.67 -9.00
CA PHE A 143 -10.01 -10.96 -9.01
C PHE A 143 -8.51 -10.74 -8.84
N SER A 144 -7.87 -11.50 -7.97
CA SER A 144 -6.45 -11.32 -7.67
C SER A 144 -5.77 -12.66 -7.42
N THR A 145 -4.64 -12.87 -8.09
CA THR A 145 -3.82 -14.07 -7.94
C THR A 145 -2.34 -13.74 -8.00
N VAL A 146 -1.54 -14.51 -7.27
CA VAL A 146 -0.08 -14.42 -7.33
C VAL A 146 0.48 -15.78 -7.64
N LYS A 147 1.33 -15.86 -8.64
CA LYS A 147 2.12 -17.05 -8.96
C LYS A 147 3.56 -16.81 -8.60
N TYR A 148 4.12 -17.67 -7.75
CA TYR A 148 5.55 -17.76 -7.48
C TYR A 148 6.13 -18.99 -8.15
N THR A 149 7.34 -18.87 -8.69
CA THR A 149 8.13 -19.98 -9.22
C THR A 149 9.53 -19.94 -8.62
N TYR A 150 9.99 -21.07 -8.10
CA TYR A 150 11.26 -21.19 -7.41
C TYR A 150 12.12 -22.27 -8.04
N ASN A 151 13.43 -22.03 -8.06
CA ASN A 151 14.46 -23.03 -8.26
C ASN A 151 15.18 -23.19 -6.92
N ILE A 152 15.11 -24.41 -6.37
CA ILE A 152 15.64 -24.73 -5.05
C ILE A 152 16.67 -25.84 -5.23
N LYS A 153 17.90 -25.60 -4.78
CA LYS A 153 18.95 -26.61 -4.72
C LYS A 153 18.98 -27.23 -3.33
N ALA A 154 18.95 -28.55 -3.25
CA ALA A 154 19.11 -29.24 -1.97
C ALA A 154 20.56 -29.10 -1.47
N THR A 155 20.72 -28.74 -0.20
CA THR A 155 22.00 -28.76 0.53
C THR A 155 21.93 -29.76 1.68
N GLU A 156 23.02 -29.96 2.41
CA GLU A 156 23.07 -30.90 3.54
C GLU A 156 22.15 -30.47 4.70
N GLU A 157 21.96 -29.16 4.87
CA GLU A 157 21.17 -28.59 5.98
C GLU A 157 19.73 -28.22 5.58
N ALA A 158 19.55 -27.65 4.38
CA ALA A 158 18.26 -27.12 3.93
C ALA A 158 18.15 -26.96 2.40
N GLY A 159 16.97 -26.54 1.93
CA GLY A 159 16.80 -26.07 0.55
C GLY A 159 17.33 -24.65 0.36
N LEU A 160 18.21 -24.45 -0.62
CA LEU A 160 18.74 -23.14 -0.99
C LEU A 160 18.00 -22.61 -2.22
N ILE A 161 17.27 -21.51 -2.08
CA ILE A 161 16.62 -20.82 -3.20
C ILE A 161 17.71 -20.18 -4.06
N THR A 162 17.90 -20.67 -5.28
CA THR A 162 18.85 -20.10 -6.25
C THR A 162 18.20 -19.03 -7.12
N LYS A 163 16.91 -19.20 -7.41
CA LYS A 163 16.10 -18.23 -8.14
C LYS A 163 14.64 -18.29 -7.66
N ALA A 164 13.99 -17.15 -7.57
CA ALA A 164 12.55 -17.03 -7.36
C ALA A 164 11.98 -15.91 -8.23
N GLN A 165 10.79 -16.12 -8.77
CA GLN A 165 10.05 -15.13 -9.53
C GLN A 165 8.61 -15.08 -9.05
N ALA A 166 8.00 -13.90 -9.09
CA ALA A 166 6.59 -13.71 -8.78
C ALA A 166 5.90 -12.93 -9.90
N LEU A 167 4.69 -13.34 -10.25
CA LEU A 167 3.76 -12.62 -11.11
C LEU A 167 2.43 -12.47 -10.36
N GLU A 168 2.12 -11.25 -9.98
CA GLU A 168 0.82 -10.88 -9.42
C GLU A 168 -0.04 -10.22 -10.50
N LEU A 169 -1.28 -10.68 -10.58
CA LEU A 169 -2.30 -10.15 -11.47
C LEU A 169 -3.52 -9.75 -10.66
N GLN A 170 -3.90 -8.48 -10.76
CA GLN A 170 -5.14 -7.99 -10.20
C GLN A 170 -6.02 -7.42 -11.31
N TYR A 171 -7.26 -7.89 -11.36
CA TYR A 171 -8.26 -7.41 -12.29
C TYR A 171 -9.37 -6.71 -11.51
N PHE A 172 -9.77 -5.55 -12.02
CA PHE A 172 -10.97 -4.86 -11.58
C PHE A 172 -11.92 -4.69 -12.76
N THR A 173 -13.16 -5.12 -12.57
CA THR A 173 -14.22 -5.01 -13.56
C THR A 173 -15.41 -4.30 -12.92
N PRO A 174 -15.65 -3.02 -13.26
CA PRO A 174 -16.80 -2.28 -12.73
C PRO A 174 -18.13 -2.79 -13.28
N PHE A 175 -18.08 -3.53 -14.41
CA PHE A 175 -19.22 -4.17 -15.05
C PHE A 175 -18.96 -5.68 -15.18
N ASN A 176 -19.64 -6.37 -16.10
CA ASN A 176 -19.31 -7.75 -16.46
C ASN A 176 -17.93 -7.80 -17.16
N VAL A 177 -17.14 -8.87 -16.95
CA VAL A 177 -15.80 -9.09 -17.55
C VAL A 177 -15.75 -8.87 -19.07
N LYS A 178 -16.87 -9.05 -19.78
CA LYS A 178 -16.97 -8.75 -21.22
C LYS A 178 -16.92 -7.27 -21.59
N GLY A 179 -17.22 -6.37 -20.65
CA GLY A 179 -17.27 -4.92 -20.84
C GLY A 179 -15.90 -4.23 -20.77
N GLY A 180 -14.82 -4.99 -20.61
CA GLY A 180 -13.47 -4.48 -20.36
C GLY A 180 -13.10 -4.55 -18.89
N SER A 181 -11.81 -4.75 -18.62
CA SER A 181 -11.26 -4.83 -17.27
C SER A 181 -10.04 -3.93 -17.14
N PHE A 182 -9.83 -3.43 -15.94
CA PHE A 182 -8.57 -2.82 -15.54
C PHE A 182 -7.66 -3.91 -15.00
N LYS A 183 -6.39 -3.88 -15.39
CA LYS A 183 -5.39 -4.86 -15.00
C LYS A 183 -4.22 -4.15 -14.34
N MET A 184 -3.84 -4.62 -13.15
CA MET A 184 -2.53 -4.35 -12.55
C MET A 184 -1.69 -5.63 -12.64
N GLU A 185 -0.44 -5.45 -13.06
CA GLU A 185 0.55 -6.51 -13.12
C GLU A 185 1.77 -6.09 -12.30
N ALA A 186 2.19 -6.96 -11.38
CA ALA A 186 3.42 -6.76 -10.62
C ALA A 186 4.32 -7.98 -10.75
N MET A 187 5.57 -7.72 -11.11
CA MET A 187 6.60 -8.75 -11.28
C MET A 187 7.71 -8.55 -10.25
N LYS A 188 8.22 -9.65 -9.71
CA LYS A 188 9.39 -9.65 -8.83
C LYS A 188 10.33 -10.77 -9.24
N GLU A 189 11.63 -10.55 -9.09
CA GLU A 189 12.66 -11.57 -9.29
C GLU A 189 13.71 -11.47 -8.19
N LEU A 190 14.15 -12.62 -7.70
CA LEU A 190 15.24 -12.80 -6.76
C LEU A 190 16.19 -13.85 -7.33
N VAL A 191 17.48 -13.53 -7.41
CA VAL A 191 18.52 -14.44 -7.89
C VAL A 191 19.65 -14.47 -6.88
N LEU A 192 20.05 -15.67 -6.47
CA LEU A 192 21.23 -15.87 -5.65
C LEU A 192 22.47 -15.66 -6.50
N THR A 193 23.29 -14.68 -6.14
CA THR A 193 24.52 -14.36 -6.89
C THR A 193 25.75 -15.06 -6.31
N THR A 194 25.91 -15.03 -4.99
CA THR A 194 27.08 -15.60 -4.31
C THR A 194 26.73 -15.91 -2.85
N VAL A 195 27.26 -17.01 -2.32
CA VAL A 195 27.24 -17.35 -0.89
C VAL A 195 28.64 -17.07 -0.33
N LYS A 196 28.71 -16.34 0.78
CA LYS A 196 29.97 -16.02 1.47
C LYS A 196 29.87 -16.43 2.93
N ASP A 197 30.99 -16.84 3.51
CA ASP A 197 31.06 -17.11 4.94
C ASP A 197 30.79 -15.84 5.74
N LYS A 198 30.11 -16.01 6.87
CA LYS A 198 29.71 -14.91 7.74
C LYS A 198 30.96 -14.21 8.28
N THR A 199 31.22 -13.00 7.80
CA THR A 199 32.04 -12.04 8.55
C THR A 199 31.26 -11.65 9.82
N GLN A 200 31.91 -11.63 10.98
CA GLN A 200 31.27 -11.22 12.24
C GLN A 200 30.82 -9.77 12.16
N ASP A 201 29.61 -9.53 11.65
CA ASP A 201 28.93 -8.26 11.84
C ASP A 201 28.17 -8.30 13.17
N VAL A 202 28.73 -7.61 14.15
CA VAL A 202 28.07 -7.32 15.42
C VAL A 202 27.10 -6.17 15.17
N HIS A 203 25.95 -6.46 14.56
CA HIS A 203 24.87 -5.49 14.52
C HIS A 203 24.20 -5.42 15.90
N ASN A 204 24.16 -4.21 16.45
CA ASN A 204 23.55 -3.95 17.75
C ASN A 204 22.02 -3.98 17.59
N ASP A 205 21.43 -5.15 17.83
CA ASP A 205 19.97 -5.40 17.86
C ASP A 205 19.23 -4.52 18.89
N ARG A 206 19.97 -3.85 19.79
CA ARG A 206 19.47 -3.01 20.89
C ARG A 206 18.62 -1.80 20.45
N GLN A 207 18.63 -1.40 19.19
CA GLN A 207 17.86 -0.25 18.69
C GLN A 207 16.66 -0.64 17.81
N MET A 208 16.34 -1.92 17.69
CA MET A 208 15.31 -2.40 16.76
C MET A 208 14.00 -2.71 17.49
N GLU A 209 12.93 -2.07 17.03
CA GLU A 209 11.56 -2.29 17.52
C GLU A 209 10.83 -3.33 16.67
N SER A 210 9.85 -3.99 17.27
CA SER A 210 8.98 -4.92 16.55
C SER A 210 8.08 -4.18 15.58
N ARG A 211 8.02 -4.67 14.33
CA ARG A 211 7.15 -4.19 13.26
C ARG A 211 6.08 -5.23 12.92
N GLY A 212 5.93 -6.26 13.74
CA GLY A 212 4.95 -7.34 13.53
C GLY A 212 5.37 -8.32 12.44
N ASN A 213 4.38 -8.94 11.80
CA ASN A 213 4.56 -10.06 10.86
C ASN A 213 4.68 -9.62 9.38
N ILE A 214 4.75 -10.61 8.48
CA ILE A 214 4.84 -10.45 7.03
C ILE A 214 3.63 -9.79 6.36
N ILE A 215 2.47 -9.78 7.03
CA ILE A 215 1.24 -9.19 6.51
C ILE A 215 1.44 -7.68 6.30
N PHE A 216 1.05 -7.18 5.12
CA PHE A 216 1.10 -5.77 4.78
C PHE A 216 0.44 -4.91 5.87
N LYS A 217 1.12 -3.86 6.31
CA LYS A 217 0.59 -2.91 7.29
C LYS A 217 0.14 -1.65 6.59
N VAL A 218 -1.16 -1.38 6.66
CA VAL A 218 -1.76 -0.18 6.07
C VAL A 218 -1.18 1.05 6.77
N VAL A 219 -0.44 1.86 6.02
CA VAL A 219 0.03 3.15 6.49
C VAL A 219 -1.18 4.07 6.52
N LYS A 220 -1.67 4.39 7.72
CA LYS A 220 -2.84 5.28 7.93
C LYS A 220 -2.50 6.73 7.58
N ASN A 221 -2.25 6.99 6.30
CA ASN A 221 -2.06 8.34 5.79
C ASN A 221 -3.30 8.75 4.99
N TRP A 222 -4.30 9.28 5.70
CA TRP A 222 -5.56 9.79 5.17
C TRP A 222 -5.38 10.87 4.08
N ALA A 223 -4.19 11.46 3.98
CA ALA A 223 -3.79 12.41 2.96
C ALA A 223 -3.75 11.84 1.54
N ASN A 224 -3.47 10.54 1.41
CA ASN A 224 -3.08 9.93 0.13
C ASN A 224 -4.25 9.23 -0.57
N LEU A 225 -5.48 9.77 -0.50
CA LEU A 225 -6.51 9.35 -1.46
C LEU A 225 -6.01 9.75 -2.86
N PRO A 226 -5.72 8.79 -3.75
CA PRO A 226 -5.04 9.04 -5.01
C PRO A 226 -6.05 9.56 -6.04
N VAL A 227 -6.62 10.73 -5.78
CA VAL A 227 -7.49 11.43 -6.72
C VAL A 227 -6.65 12.34 -7.59
N MET A 228 -5.70 13.07 -6.98
CA MET A 228 -4.71 13.88 -7.70
C MET A 228 -3.37 13.92 -6.98
N MET A 229 -2.29 13.99 -7.77
CA MET A 229 -0.95 14.18 -7.25
C MET A 229 -0.69 15.67 -7.01
N GLN A 230 -0.30 16.03 -5.80
CA GLN A 230 0.16 17.38 -5.47
C GLN A 230 1.22 17.33 -4.39
N ARG A 231 1.98 18.42 -4.25
CA ARG A 231 2.93 18.55 -3.16
C ARG A 231 2.24 18.98 -1.87
N MET A 232 2.46 18.21 -0.82
CA MET A 232 1.87 18.41 0.52
C MET A 232 2.73 19.28 1.45
N ASP A 233 3.80 19.89 0.95
CA ASP A 233 4.62 20.82 1.73
C ASP A 233 3.86 22.13 2.00
N ASP A 234 4.11 22.73 3.15
CA ASP A 234 3.42 23.92 3.65
C ASP A 234 1.89 23.92 3.44
N PRO A 235 1.18 22.94 4.04
CA PRO A 235 -0.22 22.72 3.70
C PRO A 235 -1.15 23.86 4.14
N VAL A 236 -0.77 24.60 5.19
CA VAL A 236 -1.59 25.72 5.73
C VAL A 236 -1.64 26.88 4.75
N THR A 237 -0.49 27.33 4.25
CA THR A 237 -0.41 28.45 3.31
C THR A 237 -1.18 28.12 2.04
N LYS A 238 -0.90 26.95 1.44
CA LYS A 238 -1.58 26.51 0.22
C LYS A 238 -3.09 26.36 0.41
N ALA A 239 -3.53 25.78 1.52
CA ALA A 239 -4.96 25.64 1.79
C ALA A 239 -5.63 27.02 1.94
N THR A 240 -4.95 27.96 2.60
CA THR A 240 -5.43 29.34 2.77
C THR A 240 -5.59 30.06 1.44
N GLU A 241 -4.60 29.95 0.56
CA GLU A 241 -4.63 30.53 -0.79
C GLU A 241 -5.75 29.91 -1.63
N LEU A 242 -5.92 28.59 -1.59
CA LEU A 242 -6.98 27.91 -2.33
C LEU A 242 -8.38 28.30 -1.83
N ILE A 243 -8.60 28.42 -0.52
CA ILE A 243 -9.88 28.88 0.03
C ILE A 243 -10.21 30.28 -0.47
N LYS A 244 -9.24 31.21 -0.44
CA LYS A 244 -9.42 32.57 -0.95
C LYS A 244 -9.73 32.60 -2.44
N ARG A 245 -9.00 31.80 -3.23
CA ARG A 245 -9.22 31.68 -4.68
C ARG A 245 -10.61 31.13 -5.00
N LEU A 246 -11.01 30.05 -4.32
CA LEU A 246 -12.33 29.43 -4.48
C LEU A 246 -13.47 30.38 -4.09
N ALA A 247 -13.29 31.12 -2.99
CA ALA A 247 -14.22 32.16 -2.56
C ALA A 247 -14.40 33.27 -3.59
N GLN A 248 -13.31 33.71 -4.22
CA GLN A 248 -13.37 34.74 -5.27
C GLN A 248 -13.99 34.21 -6.57
N ALA A 249 -13.53 33.06 -7.06
CA ALA A 249 -13.96 32.51 -8.34
C ALA A 249 -15.45 32.13 -8.38
N ASN A 250 -16.01 31.67 -7.26
CA ASN A 250 -17.37 31.13 -7.20
C ASN A 250 -18.40 32.09 -6.60
N THR A 251 -18.14 33.41 -6.62
CA THR A 251 -19.04 34.41 -5.99
C THR A 251 -20.39 34.54 -6.71
N HIS A 252 -20.43 34.34 -8.03
CA HIS A 252 -21.65 34.54 -8.84
C HIS A 252 -22.14 33.28 -9.55
N GLN A 253 -21.22 32.46 -10.06
CA GLN A 253 -21.51 31.21 -10.74
C GLN A 253 -20.43 30.19 -10.39
N ILE A 254 -20.79 28.90 -10.38
CA ILE A 254 -19.83 27.82 -10.20
C ILE A 254 -18.86 27.83 -11.39
N ASP A 255 -17.57 27.98 -11.09
CA ASP A 255 -16.51 27.89 -12.08
C ASP A 255 -15.95 26.47 -12.13
N SER A 256 -16.36 25.72 -13.15
CA SER A 256 -15.89 24.35 -13.40
C SER A 256 -14.36 24.23 -13.58
N ALA A 257 -13.66 25.32 -13.90
CA ALA A 257 -12.21 25.34 -14.00
C ALA A 257 -11.52 25.21 -12.62
N THR A 258 -12.26 25.44 -11.53
CA THR A 258 -11.75 25.36 -10.14
C THR A 258 -12.06 24.04 -9.44
N ASN A 259 -12.72 23.09 -10.11
CA ASN A 259 -13.09 21.79 -9.50
C ASN A 259 -11.86 21.03 -8.96
N GLU A 260 -10.74 21.12 -9.66
CA GLU A 260 -9.47 20.54 -9.23
C GLU A 260 -8.95 21.14 -7.92
N ASP A 261 -9.19 22.43 -7.69
CA ASP A 261 -8.72 23.12 -6.49
C ASP A 261 -9.44 22.65 -5.24
N ALA A 262 -10.72 22.32 -5.36
CA ALA A 262 -11.49 21.77 -4.24
C ALA A 262 -10.89 20.42 -3.80
N ILE A 263 -10.56 19.54 -4.75
CA ILE A 263 -9.91 18.26 -4.47
C ILE A 263 -8.53 18.47 -3.83
N LYS A 264 -7.75 19.41 -4.37
CA LYS A 264 -6.44 19.76 -3.81
C LYS A 264 -6.56 20.29 -2.38
N LEU A 265 -7.55 21.14 -2.13
CA LEU A 265 -7.85 21.67 -0.81
C LEU A 265 -8.21 20.57 0.19
N TYR A 266 -9.08 19.61 -0.19
CA TYR A 266 -9.44 18.49 0.70
C TYR A 266 -8.22 17.67 1.13
N GLN A 267 -7.32 17.37 0.20
CA GLN A 267 -6.08 16.66 0.50
C GLN A 267 -5.20 17.45 1.47
N LEU A 268 -5.05 18.77 1.28
CA LEU A 268 -4.27 19.64 2.18
C LEU A 268 -4.89 19.69 3.58
N LEU A 269 -6.20 19.91 3.68
CA LEU A 269 -6.90 19.95 4.97
C LEU A 269 -6.73 18.66 5.78
N ARG A 270 -6.65 17.49 5.11
CA ARG A 270 -6.43 16.20 5.79
C ARG A 270 -5.09 16.07 6.49
N VAL A 271 -4.04 16.79 6.08
CA VAL A 271 -2.72 16.76 6.74
C VAL A 271 -2.53 17.84 7.79
N ILE A 272 -3.42 18.83 7.85
CA ILE A 272 -3.28 19.96 8.78
C ILE A 272 -3.74 19.52 10.19
N PRO A 273 -2.91 19.67 11.23
CA PRO A 273 -3.30 19.34 12.59
C PRO A 273 -4.37 20.32 13.10
N LEU A 274 -5.15 19.87 14.09
CA LEU A 274 -6.30 20.61 14.61
C LEU A 274 -5.94 22.05 14.97
N GLU A 275 -4.86 22.26 15.71
CA GLU A 275 -4.43 23.57 16.20
C GLU A 275 -4.19 24.58 15.05
N LYS A 276 -3.71 24.08 13.91
CA LYS A 276 -3.48 24.91 12.71
C LYS A 276 -4.77 25.17 11.95
N LEU A 277 -5.70 24.21 11.88
CA LEU A 277 -7.04 24.44 11.33
C LEU A 277 -7.78 25.52 12.13
N GLU A 278 -7.66 25.49 13.45
CA GLU A 278 -8.26 26.51 14.32
C GLU A 278 -7.68 27.90 14.09
N LYS A 279 -6.37 27.99 13.83
CA LYS A 279 -5.73 29.25 13.46
C LYS A 279 -6.26 29.77 12.13
N MET A 280 -6.32 28.91 11.11
CA MET A 280 -6.89 29.27 9.80
C MET A 280 -8.32 29.78 9.93
N TRP A 281 -9.14 29.13 10.75
CA TRP A 281 -10.49 29.59 11.03
C TRP A 281 -10.53 31.03 11.57
N ARG A 282 -9.68 31.36 12.57
CA ARG A 282 -9.63 32.72 13.14
C ARG A 282 -9.23 33.77 12.10
N ASP A 283 -8.35 33.40 11.18
CA ASP A 283 -7.89 34.29 10.11
C ASP A 283 -8.99 34.55 9.05
N MET A 284 -9.96 33.63 8.91
CA MET A 284 -11.00 33.66 7.87
C MET A 284 -12.41 33.98 8.40
N GLU A 285 -12.67 33.87 9.72
CA GLU A 285 -14.02 33.98 10.29
C GLU A 285 -14.66 35.36 10.06
N GLY A 286 -13.86 36.40 9.82
CA GLY A 286 -14.30 37.76 9.55
C GLY A 286 -14.76 38.04 8.11
N ASN A 287 -14.42 37.19 7.13
CA ASN A 287 -14.86 37.33 5.74
C ASN A 287 -15.91 36.27 5.43
N LEU A 288 -17.15 36.68 5.12
CA LEU A 288 -18.28 35.78 4.91
C LEU A 288 -18.02 34.69 3.86
N ASN A 289 -17.39 35.04 2.74
CA ASN A 289 -17.15 34.08 1.65
C ASN A 289 -16.05 33.08 2.04
N GLU A 290 -14.94 33.57 2.60
CA GLU A 290 -13.83 32.71 3.05
C GLU A 290 -14.28 31.78 4.19
N ARG A 291 -15.06 32.32 5.14
CA ARG A 291 -15.70 31.59 6.24
C ARG A 291 -16.54 30.43 5.72
N ASN A 292 -17.45 30.69 4.77
CA ASN A 292 -18.34 29.67 4.22
C ASN A 292 -17.55 28.59 3.46
N TRP A 293 -16.56 28.98 2.65
CA TRP A 293 -15.70 28.04 1.95
C TRP A 293 -14.88 27.18 2.90
N PHE A 294 -14.32 27.76 3.96
CA PHE A 294 -13.64 27.00 5.00
C PHE A 294 -14.58 25.95 5.63
N LEU A 295 -15.78 26.36 6.07
CA LEU A 295 -16.73 25.45 6.71
C LEU A 295 -17.22 24.33 5.77
N HIS A 296 -17.50 24.64 4.50
CA HIS A 296 -17.93 23.65 3.51
C HIS A 296 -16.83 22.66 3.15
N THR A 297 -15.56 23.06 3.20
CA THR A 297 -14.44 22.21 2.77
C THR A 297 -13.82 21.44 3.93
N VAL A 298 -13.83 21.99 5.15
CA VAL A 298 -13.22 21.34 6.32
C VAL A 298 -13.97 20.08 6.73
N VAL A 299 -15.29 20.00 6.49
CA VAL A 299 -16.11 18.82 6.80
C VAL A 299 -15.73 17.60 5.95
N GLU A 300 -15.17 17.79 4.75
CA GLU A 300 -14.74 16.72 3.84
C GLU A 300 -13.50 15.94 4.33
N VAL A 301 -12.84 16.43 5.38
CA VAL A 301 -11.78 15.69 6.09
C VAL A 301 -12.39 14.53 6.88
N ASN A 302 -13.60 14.70 7.43
CA ASN A 302 -14.42 13.67 8.07
C ASN A 302 -13.68 12.78 9.10
N ASP A 303 -13.05 13.41 10.09
CA ASP A 303 -12.39 12.71 11.20
C ASP A 303 -12.64 13.35 12.57
N ALA A 304 -12.09 12.73 13.62
CA ALA A 304 -12.26 13.18 15.00
C ALA A 304 -11.78 14.61 15.26
N ARG A 305 -10.77 15.11 14.51
CA ARG A 305 -10.27 16.49 14.67
C ARG A 305 -11.38 17.46 14.27
N ILE A 306 -12.04 17.20 13.15
CA ILE A 306 -13.10 18.08 12.65
C ILE A 306 -14.34 18.05 13.53
N LEU A 307 -14.70 16.88 14.07
CA LEU A 307 -15.79 16.79 15.04
C LEU A 307 -15.53 17.65 16.28
N ASN A 308 -14.33 17.57 16.85
CA ASN A 308 -13.93 18.40 17.99
C ASN A 308 -13.92 19.89 17.64
N PHE A 309 -13.43 20.25 16.45
CA PHE A 309 -13.45 21.61 15.94
C PHE A 309 -14.88 22.17 15.85
N LEU A 310 -15.79 21.43 15.21
CA LEU A 310 -17.18 21.84 15.03
C LEU A 310 -17.94 21.90 16.36
N GLU A 311 -17.74 20.93 17.25
CA GLU A 311 -18.33 20.92 18.58
C GLU A 311 -17.98 22.22 19.34
N ARG A 312 -16.71 22.61 19.31
CA ARG A 312 -16.25 23.85 19.93
C ARG A 312 -16.94 25.07 19.31
N LEU A 313 -16.98 25.18 17.98
CA LEU A 313 -17.63 26.31 17.31
C LEU A 313 -19.13 26.40 17.63
N LEU A 314 -19.82 25.26 17.76
CA LEU A 314 -21.22 25.23 18.19
C LEU A 314 -21.38 25.73 19.63
N ARG A 315 -20.53 25.27 20.55
CA ARG A 315 -20.52 25.73 21.96
C ARG A 315 -20.26 27.22 22.08
N GLU A 316 -19.35 27.75 21.27
CA GLU A 316 -19.02 29.18 21.20
C GLU A 316 -20.06 30.02 20.43
N ARG A 317 -21.11 29.39 19.88
CA ARG A 317 -22.14 30.02 19.01
C ARG A 317 -21.54 30.75 17.81
N LYS A 318 -20.40 30.26 17.30
CA LYS A 318 -19.69 30.84 16.15
C LYS A 318 -20.23 30.41 14.80
N LEU A 319 -21.19 29.48 14.75
CA LEU A 319 -21.83 28.97 13.52
C LEU A 319 -23.23 29.54 13.27
N GLN A 320 -23.68 30.47 14.13
CA GLN A 320 -24.90 31.24 13.93
C GLN A 320 -24.68 32.40 12.95
#